data_AF-A0A3L5TRH2-F1
#
_entry.id   AF-A0A3L5TRH2-F1
#
_cell.length_a   1.000
_cell.length_b   1.000
_cell.length_c   1.000
_cell.angle_alpha   90.00
_cell.angle_beta   90.00
_cell.angle_gamma   90.00
#
_symmetry.space_group_name_H-M   'P 1'
#
loop_
_entity.id
_entity.type
_entity.pdbx_description
1 polymer ?
#
loop_
_entity_poly.entity_id
_entity_poly.type
_entity_poly.pdbx_seq_one_letter_code
_entity_poly.pdbx_strand_id
1 'polypeptide(L)'
;SKTVSAFCRRNHYEEVDPAYCDSKSKPETGIFSCNQNPCPPRWVPEGWRECTKKCGGGKQKRKIMCRQKHSMSIDKAVKRKFCRNLPKPIKKRPCNSHACPPRWFKGKWSKCSVSCGEGFWSRKVVCKSKRVKGVRGNNIIADDSCHGNKPNITESCKKEECPPEDLFEWHLSPWG
;
A
#
# COMPACT_ATOMS: atom_id res chain seq x y z
N SER A 1 -18.58 -32.93 16.98
CA SER A 1 -18.91 -33.93 18.01
C SER A 1 -18.31 -35.27 17.59
N LYS A 2 -18.21 -36.23 18.51
CA LYS A 2 -17.95 -37.63 18.18
C LYS A 2 -19.07 -38.48 18.76
N THR A 3 -19.53 -39.46 17.99
CA THR A 3 -20.49 -40.45 18.45
C THR A 3 -19.72 -41.57 19.14
N VAL A 4 -20.05 -41.82 20.40
CA VAL A 4 -19.52 -42.95 21.16
C VAL A 4 -20.59 -44.03 21.16
N SER A 5 -20.29 -45.14 20.48
CA SER A 5 -21.10 -46.34 20.46
C SER A 5 -20.43 -47.41 21.32
N ALA A 6 -21.24 -48.19 22.03
CA ALA A 6 -20.79 -49.32 22.82
C ALA A 6 -21.02 -50.62 22.04
N PHE A 7 -20.01 -51.49 22.02
CA PHE A 7 -20.05 -52.77 21.33
C PHE A 7 -19.74 -53.88 22.33
N CYS A 8 -20.49 -54.97 22.30
CA CYS A 8 -20.22 -56.13 23.14
C CYS A 8 -19.05 -56.90 22.56
N ARG A 9 -18.03 -57.18 23.37
CA ARG A 9 -16.83 -57.90 22.91
C ARG A 9 -16.46 -59.06 23.83
N ARG A 10 -16.06 -60.18 23.21
CA ARG A 10 -15.43 -61.32 23.84
C ARG A 10 -13.91 -61.12 23.88
N ASN A 11 -13.30 -61.29 25.05
CA ASN A 11 -11.85 -61.12 25.29
C ASN A 11 -11.27 -59.76 24.84
N HIS A 12 -12.05 -58.67 24.82
CA HIS A 12 -11.67 -57.33 24.33
C HIS A 12 -11.42 -57.17 22.81
N TYR A 13 -11.36 -58.26 22.03
CA TYR A 13 -10.97 -58.19 20.61
C TYR A 13 -12.10 -58.54 19.64
N GLU A 14 -12.98 -59.48 19.99
CA GLU A 14 -14.00 -60.01 19.07
C GLU A 14 -15.37 -59.42 19.40
N GLU A 15 -16.01 -58.75 18.45
CA GLU A 15 -17.36 -58.21 18.61
C GLU A 15 -18.40 -59.33 18.50
N VAL A 16 -19.29 -59.40 19.48
CA VAL A 16 -20.33 -60.44 19.60
C VAL A 16 -21.70 -59.80 19.81
N ASP A 17 -22.76 -60.62 19.74
CA ASP A 17 -24.11 -60.12 19.93
C ASP A 17 -24.28 -59.40 21.30
N PRO A 18 -24.89 -58.20 21.33
CA PRO A 18 -25.14 -57.46 22.56
C PRO A 18 -25.85 -58.23 23.67
N ALA A 19 -26.64 -59.27 23.33
CA ALA A 19 -27.35 -60.10 24.29
C ALA A 19 -26.42 -60.89 25.23
N TYR A 20 -25.16 -61.12 24.83
CA TYR A 20 -24.17 -61.79 25.68
C TYR A 20 -23.55 -60.88 26.74
N CYS A 21 -23.72 -59.56 26.64
CA CYS A 21 -23.22 -58.60 27.63
C CYS A 21 -24.34 -58.17 28.60
N ASP A 22 -24.01 -57.97 29.88
CA ASP A 22 -24.97 -57.49 30.87
C ASP A 22 -25.44 -56.07 30.52
N SER A 23 -26.74 -55.94 30.27
CA SER A 23 -27.41 -54.68 29.96
C SER A 23 -27.22 -53.62 31.05
N LYS A 24 -27.11 -54.02 32.32
CA LYS A 24 -26.88 -53.08 33.44
C LYS A 24 -25.48 -52.47 33.43
N SER A 25 -24.53 -53.12 32.78
CA SER A 25 -23.15 -52.66 32.64
C SER A 25 -22.89 -51.88 31.34
N LYS A 26 -23.91 -51.72 30.49
CA LYS A 26 -23.78 -51.01 29.21
C LYS A 26 -23.41 -49.54 29.47
N PRO A 27 -22.25 -49.07 28.96
CA PRO A 27 -21.84 -47.69 29.18
C PRO A 27 -22.73 -46.72 28.43
N GLU A 28 -22.79 -45.47 28.91
CA GLU A 28 -23.53 -44.41 28.25
C GLU A 28 -23.01 -44.16 26.84
N THR A 29 -23.87 -44.40 25.86
CA THR A 29 -23.62 -44.12 24.45
C THR A 29 -24.31 -42.82 24.06
N GLY A 30 -23.67 -42.03 23.22
CA GLY A 30 -24.25 -40.75 22.81
C GLY A 30 -23.32 -39.90 21.96
N ILE A 31 -23.82 -38.71 21.64
CA ILE A 31 -23.08 -37.70 20.91
C ILE A 31 -22.35 -36.84 21.93
N PHE A 32 -21.03 -37.00 22.02
CA PHE A 32 -20.19 -36.17 22.88
C PHE A 32 -19.65 -34.98 22.07
N SER A 33 -19.86 -33.78 22.59
CA SER A 33 -19.33 -32.55 21.99
C SER A 33 -17.84 -32.43 22.30
N CYS A 34 -17.00 -32.47 21.27
CA CYS A 34 -15.56 -32.20 21.36
C CYS A 34 -15.27 -30.71 21.14
N ASN A 35 -14.09 -30.24 21.55
CA ASN A 35 -13.68 -28.83 21.45
C ASN A 35 -14.62 -27.87 22.19
N GLN A 36 -15.12 -28.26 23.38
CA GLN A 36 -16.00 -27.42 24.19
C GLN A 36 -15.28 -26.19 24.74
N ASN A 37 -13.97 -26.27 24.93
CA ASN A 37 -13.16 -25.14 25.37
C ASN A 37 -12.78 -24.23 24.20
N PRO A 38 -12.79 -22.90 24.40
CA PRO A 38 -12.27 -21.98 23.41
C PRO A 38 -10.79 -22.22 23.15
N CYS A 39 -10.40 -22.11 21.88
CA CYS A 39 -8.99 -22.13 21.50
C CYS A 39 -8.26 -20.96 22.17
N PRO A 40 -6.93 -21.05 22.35
CA PRO A 40 -6.14 -19.92 22.80
C PRO A 40 -6.32 -18.70 21.88
N PRO A 41 -6.35 -17.48 22.45
CA PRO A 41 -6.44 -16.25 21.66
C PRO A 41 -5.19 -16.08 20.79
N ARG A 42 -5.32 -15.45 19.62
CA ARG A 42 -4.21 -15.22 18.70
C ARG A 42 -4.33 -13.88 17.98
N TRP A 43 -3.18 -13.35 17.54
CA TRP A 43 -3.16 -12.19 16.65
C TRP A 43 -3.52 -12.63 15.23
N VAL A 44 -4.62 -12.08 14.71
CA VAL A 44 -5.07 -12.31 13.34
C VAL A 44 -4.87 -11.02 12.54
N PRO A 45 -4.01 -11.03 11.50
CA PRO A 45 -3.87 -9.89 10.61
C PRO A 45 -5.11 -9.77 9.70
N GLU A 46 -5.60 -8.55 9.52
CA GLU A 46 -6.56 -8.26 8.45
C GLU A 46 -5.85 -8.16 7.09
N GLY A 47 -6.65 -7.98 6.03
CA GLY A 47 -6.15 -7.66 4.70
C GLY A 47 -5.28 -6.40 4.70
N TRP A 48 -4.33 -6.36 3.77
CA TRP A 48 -3.54 -5.16 3.54
C TRP A 48 -4.41 -4.07 2.94
N ARG A 49 -4.33 -2.85 3.49
CA ARG A 49 -4.89 -1.67 2.83
C ARG A 49 -4.12 -1.37 1.55
N GLU A 50 -4.66 -0.49 0.73
CA GLU A 50 -3.99 -0.01 -0.46
C GLU A 50 -2.61 0.61 -0.14
N CYS A 51 -1.70 0.51 -1.11
CA CYS A 51 -0.36 1.05 -1.00
C CYS A 51 -0.40 2.58 -1.06
N THR A 52 0.37 3.26 -0.20
CA THR A 52 0.42 4.74 -0.16
C THR A 52 0.88 5.38 -1.46
N LYS A 53 1.52 4.61 -2.36
CA LYS A 53 1.96 5.07 -3.67
C LYS A 53 1.70 3.98 -4.69
N LYS A 54 1.34 4.35 -5.91
CA LYS A 54 1.22 3.39 -7.02
C LYS A 54 2.57 2.93 -7.57
N CYS A 55 3.63 3.70 -7.37
CA CYS A 55 5.01 3.44 -7.83
C CYS A 55 6.04 4.16 -6.93
N GLY A 56 7.34 3.88 -7.12
CA GLY A 56 8.43 4.61 -6.47
C GLY A 56 8.58 4.35 -4.97
N GLY A 57 8.15 3.17 -4.51
CA GLY A 57 8.28 2.71 -3.13
C GLY A 57 7.27 3.35 -2.18
N GLY A 58 6.19 2.62 -1.90
CA GLY A 58 5.18 2.96 -0.89
C GLY A 58 5.23 2.04 0.33
N LYS A 59 4.27 2.21 1.23
CA LYS A 59 4.03 1.32 2.37
C LYS A 59 2.56 0.94 2.43
N GLN A 60 2.28 -0.33 2.71
CA GLN A 60 0.94 -0.80 3.07
C GLN A 60 0.85 -0.99 4.56
N LYS A 61 -0.34 -0.76 5.11
CA LYS A 61 -0.67 -0.99 6.52
C LYS A 61 -1.81 -1.98 6.61
N ARG A 62 -1.82 -2.81 7.64
CA ARG A 62 -2.96 -3.65 8.00
C ARG A 62 -3.25 -3.54 9.48
N LYS A 63 -4.50 -3.78 9.86
CA LYS A 63 -4.88 -3.94 11.27
C LYS A 63 -4.54 -5.36 11.72
N ILE A 64 -4.33 -5.50 13.01
CA ILE A 64 -4.10 -6.80 13.65
C ILE A 64 -5.01 -6.86 14.88
N MET A 65 -5.92 -7.83 14.85
CA MET A 65 -6.96 -8.00 15.84
C MET A 65 -6.63 -9.23 16.69
N CYS A 66 -6.92 -9.15 17.99
CA CYS A 66 -6.86 -10.32 18.86
C CYS A 66 -8.18 -11.07 18.67
N ARG A 67 -8.11 -12.32 18.21
CA ARG A 67 -9.31 -13.14 17.99
C ARG A 67 -9.20 -14.45 18.75
N GLN A 68 -10.35 -14.99 19.13
CA GLN A 68 -10.46 -16.26 19.81
C GLN A 68 -11.60 -17.06 19.17
N LYS A 69 -11.33 -18.34 18.90
CA LYS A 69 -12.30 -19.27 18.34
C LYS A 69 -12.96 -20.05 19.47
N HIS A 70 -14.27 -20.22 19.42
CA HIS A 70 -14.99 -21.09 20.36
C HIS A 70 -15.51 -22.32 19.61
N SER A 71 -14.88 -23.48 19.78
CA SER A 71 -15.27 -24.72 19.08
C SER A 71 -15.35 -24.53 17.54
N MET A 72 -16.50 -24.84 16.92
CA MET A 72 -16.78 -24.66 15.49
C MET A 72 -17.24 -23.24 15.10
N SER A 73 -17.31 -22.29 16.03
CA SER A 73 -17.72 -20.92 15.73
C SER A 73 -16.65 -20.13 14.98
N ILE A 74 -17.07 -19.00 14.40
CA ILE A 74 -16.21 -18.05 13.70
C ILE A 74 -15.27 -17.37 14.70
N ASP A 75 -14.05 -17.03 14.26
CA ASP A 75 -13.10 -16.23 15.03
C ASP A 75 -13.71 -14.90 15.50
N LYS A 76 -13.98 -14.78 16.81
CA LYS A 76 -14.55 -13.58 17.43
C LYS A 76 -13.45 -12.65 17.90
N ALA A 77 -13.61 -11.34 17.70
CA ALA A 77 -12.70 -10.34 18.22
C ALA A 77 -12.82 -10.24 19.76
N VAL A 78 -11.67 -10.29 20.44
CA VAL A 78 -11.57 -10.19 21.91
C VAL A 78 -10.65 -9.04 22.32
N LYS A 79 -10.63 -8.70 23.61
CA LYS A 79 -9.80 -7.61 24.15
C LYS A 79 -8.32 -7.87 23.85
N ARG A 80 -7.60 -6.83 23.42
CA ARG A 80 -6.17 -6.92 23.05
C ARG A 80 -5.27 -7.51 24.15
N LYS A 81 -5.66 -7.37 25.42
CA LYS A 81 -4.92 -7.90 26.59
C LYS A 81 -4.69 -9.42 26.51
N PHE A 82 -5.64 -10.16 25.94
CA PHE A 82 -5.56 -11.62 25.82
C PHE A 82 -4.46 -12.10 24.87
N CYS A 83 -4.02 -11.25 23.94
CA CYS A 83 -2.92 -11.54 23.03
C CYS A 83 -1.63 -10.75 23.39
N ARG A 84 -1.57 -10.03 24.52
CA ARG A 84 -0.49 -9.04 24.79
C ARG A 84 0.92 -9.62 24.65
N ASN A 85 1.11 -10.83 25.17
CA ASN A 85 2.40 -11.53 25.25
C ASN A 85 2.64 -12.48 24.07
N LEU A 86 1.76 -12.50 23.07
CA LEU A 86 1.91 -13.34 21.88
C LEU A 86 2.66 -12.61 20.76
N PRO A 87 3.42 -13.34 19.92
CA PRO A 87 4.11 -12.77 18.76
C PRO A 87 3.15 -11.99 17.85
N LYS A 88 3.46 -10.72 17.57
CA LYS A 88 2.63 -9.87 16.71
C LYS A 88 3.11 -9.95 15.26
N PRO A 89 2.20 -10.24 14.31
CA PRO A 89 2.53 -10.13 12.89
C PRO A 89 2.95 -8.72 12.49
N ILE A 90 3.59 -8.60 11.32
CA ILE A 90 3.97 -7.30 10.75
C ILE A 90 2.73 -6.43 10.47
N LYS A 91 2.78 -5.16 10.86
CA LYS A 91 1.71 -4.17 10.64
C LYS A 91 1.93 -3.30 9.40
N LYS A 92 3.16 -3.23 8.92
CA LYS A 92 3.59 -2.40 7.80
C LYS A 92 4.51 -3.22 6.91
N ARG A 93 4.37 -3.08 5.59
CA ARG A 93 5.29 -3.68 4.62
C ARG A 93 5.56 -2.70 3.47
N PRO A 94 6.74 -2.79 2.81
CA PRO A 94 6.95 -2.10 1.54
C PRO A 94 6.02 -2.64 0.46
N CYS A 95 5.72 -1.80 -0.52
CA CYS A 95 4.90 -2.13 -1.69
C CYS A 95 5.28 -1.21 -2.85
N ASN A 96 4.95 -1.63 -4.07
CA ASN A 96 5.12 -0.83 -5.30
C ASN A 96 6.54 -0.24 -5.43
N SER A 97 7.53 -1.12 -5.35
CA SER A 97 8.96 -0.78 -5.44
C SER A 97 9.43 -0.47 -6.86
N HIS A 98 8.63 -0.76 -7.88
CA HIS A 98 8.93 -0.42 -9.26
C HIS A 98 9.04 1.10 -9.45
N ALA A 99 9.87 1.53 -10.41
CA ALA A 99 10.05 2.95 -10.72
C ALA A 99 8.75 3.58 -11.20
N CYS A 100 8.57 4.88 -10.91
CA CYS A 100 7.43 5.60 -11.49
C CYS A 100 7.68 5.88 -12.97
N PRO A 101 6.63 5.85 -13.80
CA PRO A 101 6.72 6.32 -15.18
C PRO A 101 7.32 7.73 -15.24
N PRO A 102 8.22 8.00 -16.19
CA PRO A 102 8.78 9.32 -16.41
C PRO A 102 7.70 10.36 -16.71
N ARG A 103 7.97 11.62 -16.37
CA ARG A 103 7.05 12.73 -16.61
C ARG A 103 7.78 13.99 -17.04
N TRP A 104 7.10 14.78 -17.86
CA TRP A 104 7.53 16.11 -18.25
C TRP A 104 7.66 17.03 -17.04
N PHE A 105 8.80 17.71 -16.95
CA PHE A 105 9.07 18.73 -15.94
C PHE A 105 9.28 20.07 -16.62
N LYS A 106 8.46 21.05 -16.24
CA LYS A 106 8.52 22.43 -16.72
C LYS A 106 9.36 23.27 -15.75
N GLY A 107 10.43 23.87 -16.26
CA GLY A 107 11.18 24.90 -15.55
C GLY A 107 10.39 26.20 -15.44
N LYS A 108 10.99 27.19 -14.77
CA LYS A 108 10.46 28.56 -14.75
C LYS A 108 10.57 29.18 -16.15
N TRP A 109 9.61 30.05 -16.46
CA TRP A 109 9.72 30.95 -17.61
C TRP A 109 10.86 31.95 -17.41
N SER A 110 11.53 32.31 -18.50
CA SER A 110 12.49 33.41 -18.57
C SER A 110 11.76 34.75 -18.47
N LYS A 111 12.53 35.84 -18.40
CA LYS A 111 12.00 37.16 -18.74
C LYS A 111 11.56 37.17 -20.22
N CYS A 112 10.68 38.10 -20.55
CA CYS A 112 10.30 38.37 -21.94
C CYS A 112 11.57 38.73 -22.74
N SER A 113 11.64 38.26 -23.98
CA SER A 113 12.77 38.52 -24.90
C SER A 113 12.96 40.00 -25.20
N VAL A 114 11.91 40.80 -24.99
CA VAL A 114 11.87 42.25 -25.21
C VAL A 114 11.55 42.99 -23.92
N SER A 115 12.00 44.24 -23.84
CA SER A 115 11.62 45.20 -22.78
C SER A 115 10.31 45.92 -23.09
N CYS A 116 9.98 46.09 -24.37
CA CYS A 116 8.78 46.74 -24.90
C CYS A 116 8.23 45.95 -26.12
N GLY A 117 6.97 46.16 -26.49
CA GLY A 117 6.33 45.51 -27.64
C GLY A 117 6.04 44.03 -27.45
N GLU A 118 5.98 43.29 -28.56
CA GLU A 118 5.70 41.85 -28.57
C GLU A 118 6.99 41.03 -28.54
N GLY A 119 7.01 40.00 -27.70
CA GLY A 119 8.13 39.06 -27.62
C GLY A 119 7.70 37.71 -27.10
N PHE A 120 8.65 36.96 -26.57
CA PHE A 120 8.41 35.62 -26.03
C PHE A 120 9.15 35.36 -24.73
N TRP A 121 8.54 34.60 -23.83
CA TRP A 121 9.26 33.94 -22.74
C TRP A 121 9.61 32.51 -23.14
N SER A 122 10.71 31.99 -22.59
CA SER A 122 11.20 30.64 -22.84
C SER A 122 11.37 29.88 -21.53
N ARG A 123 11.20 28.55 -21.53
CA ARG A 123 11.43 27.71 -20.36
C ARG A 123 12.08 26.40 -20.75
N LYS A 124 12.85 25.83 -19.83
CA LYS A 124 13.38 24.47 -20.00
C LYS A 124 12.29 23.43 -19.76
N VAL A 125 12.07 22.53 -20.71
CA VAL A 125 11.17 21.37 -20.59
C VAL A 125 12.02 20.11 -20.75
N VAL A 126 11.99 19.22 -19.75
CA VAL A 126 12.79 17.99 -19.75
C VAL A 126 11.97 16.80 -19.27
N CYS A 127 12.23 15.62 -19.84
CA CYS A 127 11.69 14.38 -19.31
C CYS A 127 12.48 13.95 -18.06
N LYS A 128 11.78 13.68 -16.95
CA LYS A 128 12.41 13.23 -15.70
C LYS A 128 11.82 11.91 -15.21
N SER A 129 12.69 10.98 -14.83
CA SER A 129 12.33 9.77 -14.07
C SER A 129 12.50 10.00 -12.57
N LYS A 130 11.69 9.35 -11.72
CA LYS A 130 11.93 9.38 -10.27
C LYS A 130 13.01 8.36 -9.94
N ARG A 131 14.15 8.81 -9.39
CA ARG A 131 15.24 7.93 -8.95
C ARG A 131 14.73 6.87 -7.97
N VAL A 132 15.18 5.64 -8.16
CA VAL A 132 15.18 4.64 -7.08
C VAL A 132 16.19 5.11 -6.02
N LYS A 133 15.82 5.04 -4.74
CA LYS A 133 16.73 5.44 -3.65
C LYS A 133 18.04 4.65 -3.75
N GLY A 134 19.17 5.35 -3.85
CA GLY A 134 20.52 4.76 -3.85
C GLY A 134 21.35 5.00 -5.12
N VAL A 135 20.77 5.51 -6.20
CA VAL A 135 21.50 5.77 -7.46
C VAL A 135 21.96 7.24 -7.54
N ARG A 136 23.26 7.47 -7.72
CA ARG A 136 23.86 8.79 -8.02
C ARG A 136 23.82 9.03 -9.54
N GLY A 137 23.34 10.21 -9.96
CA GLY A 137 23.25 10.61 -11.39
C GLY A 137 21.99 11.42 -11.70
N ASN A 138 22.04 12.40 -12.62
CA ASN A 138 20.89 13.25 -12.94
C ASN A 138 19.66 12.41 -13.38
N ASN A 139 18.45 12.86 -13.08
CA ASN A 139 17.23 12.12 -13.36
C ASN A 139 16.52 12.55 -14.66
N ILE A 140 17.23 13.30 -15.50
CA ILE A 140 16.79 13.71 -16.83
C ILE A 140 17.09 12.57 -17.80
N ILE A 141 16.07 12.16 -18.56
CA ILE A 141 16.15 11.08 -19.53
C ILE A 141 15.68 11.58 -20.89
N ALA A 142 15.75 10.72 -21.92
CA ALA A 142 15.29 11.03 -23.26
C ALA A 142 13.80 11.39 -23.31
N ASP A 143 13.46 12.28 -24.23
CA ASP A 143 12.12 12.86 -24.37
C ASP A 143 11.06 11.83 -24.79
N ASP A 144 11.46 10.83 -25.58
CA ASP A 144 10.65 9.68 -26.01
C ASP A 144 10.13 8.82 -24.85
N SER A 145 10.80 8.87 -23.71
CA SER A 145 10.49 8.09 -22.52
C SER A 145 9.34 8.70 -21.71
N CYS A 146 8.95 9.94 -22.01
CA CYS A 146 7.81 10.60 -21.40
C CYS A 146 6.57 10.46 -22.27
N HIS A 147 5.49 9.94 -21.69
CA HIS A 147 4.22 9.83 -22.39
C HIS A 147 3.47 11.18 -22.46
N GLY A 148 2.75 11.38 -23.55
CA GLY A 148 1.96 12.58 -23.82
C GLY A 148 2.78 13.70 -24.46
N ASN A 149 2.09 14.75 -24.90
CA ASN A 149 2.70 15.82 -25.67
C ASN A 149 3.72 16.61 -24.84
N LYS A 150 4.89 16.87 -25.45
CA LYS A 150 5.91 17.72 -24.86
C LYS A 150 5.36 19.13 -24.64
N PRO A 151 5.42 19.66 -23.41
CA PRO A 151 4.97 21.02 -23.14
C PRO A 151 5.73 22.07 -23.95
N ASN A 152 5.06 23.18 -24.28
CA ASN A 152 5.67 24.30 -24.99
C ASN A 152 6.90 24.84 -24.26
N ILE A 153 7.94 25.09 -25.04
CA ILE A 153 9.23 25.67 -24.60
C ILE A 153 9.16 27.21 -24.66
N THR A 154 8.31 27.75 -25.52
CA THR A 154 8.16 29.17 -25.80
C THR A 154 6.68 29.55 -25.75
N GLU A 155 6.37 30.75 -25.30
CA GLU A 155 5.02 31.32 -25.33
C GLU A 155 5.14 32.86 -25.38
N SER A 156 4.16 33.52 -25.99
CA SER A 156 4.20 34.95 -26.28
C SER A 156 4.02 35.80 -25.02
N CYS A 157 4.72 36.93 -24.97
CA CYS A 157 4.53 37.97 -23.96
C CYS A 157 4.36 39.33 -24.65
N LYS A 158 3.45 40.14 -24.11
CA LYS A 158 3.24 41.52 -24.56
C LYS A 158 3.69 42.47 -23.46
N LYS A 159 4.59 43.38 -23.81
CA LYS A 159 5.06 44.50 -22.99
C LYS A 159 4.38 45.79 -23.44
N GLU A 160 4.67 46.88 -22.75
CA GLU A 160 4.23 48.23 -23.13
C GLU A 160 4.74 48.57 -24.53
N GLU A 161 4.01 49.40 -25.29
CA GLU A 161 4.46 49.83 -26.62
C GLU A 161 5.90 50.36 -26.56
N CYS A 162 6.67 50.05 -27.61
CA CYS A 162 8.02 50.58 -27.69
C CYS A 162 7.98 52.10 -27.89
N PRO A 163 8.91 52.83 -27.26
CA PRO A 163 9.05 54.25 -27.54
C PRO A 163 9.32 54.44 -29.05
N PRO A 164 8.78 55.50 -29.66
CA PRO A 164 9.10 55.89 -31.03
C PRO A 164 10.61 55.91 -31.27
N GLU A 165 11.07 55.45 -32.44
CA GLU A 165 12.50 55.33 -32.75
C GLU A 165 13.27 56.67 -32.73
N ASP A 166 12.55 57.80 -32.72
CA ASP A 166 13.12 59.15 -32.72
C ASP A 166 13.25 59.79 -31.31
N LEU A 167 12.93 59.06 -30.24
CA LEU A 167 13.06 59.55 -28.85
C LEU A 167 14.48 59.35 -28.31
N PHE A 168 15.35 60.33 -28.56
CA PHE A 168 16.68 60.42 -27.95
C PHE A 168 16.59 61.12 -26.57
N GLU A 169 16.72 60.37 -25.49
CA GLU A 169 16.77 60.93 -24.13
C GLU A 169 18.21 61.04 -23.61
N TRP A 170 18.51 62.17 -22.95
CA TRP A 170 19.78 62.39 -22.27
C TRP A 170 19.83 61.64 -20.95
N HIS A 171 20.87 60.84 -20.74
CA HIS A 171 21.18 60.25 -19.43
C HIS A 171 22.47 60.86 -18.88
N LEU A 172 22.43 61.28 -17.60
CA LEU A 172 23.61 61.75 -16.87
C LEU A 172 24.45 60.54 -16.46
N SER A 173 25.74 60.55 -16.78
CA SER A 173 26.68 59.55 -16.24
C SER A 173 26.84 59.76 -14.73
N PRO A 174 27.03 58.68 -13.94
CA PRO A 174 27.47 58.84 -12.57
C PRO A 174 28.77 59.66 -12.55
N TRP A 175 28.79 60.73 -11.76
CA TRP A 175 29.98 61.56 -11.56
C TRP A 175 31.14 60.65 -11.11
N GLY A 176 32.27 60.75 -11.81
CA GLY A 176 33.50 60.00 -11.50
C GLY A 176 34.11 60.37 -10.16
#